data_AF-A0A3B9IRY6-F1
#
_entry.id   AF-A0A3B9IRY6-F1
#
_cell.length_a   1.000
_cell.length_b   1.000
_cell.length_c   1.000
_cell.angle_alpha   90.00
_cell.angle_beta   90.00
_cell.angle_gamma   90.00
#
_symmetry.space_group_name_H-M   'P 1'
#
loop_
_entity.id
_entity.type
_entity.pdbx_description
1 polymer ?
#
loop_
_entity_poly.entity_id
_entity_poly.type
_entity_poly.pdbx_seq_one_letter_code
_entity_poly.pdbx_strand_id
1 'polypeptide(L)'
;MEAADARAAAELPPVDRGDVIQGLTVAASAGGIVALLASGYSPAYACLAGIAVIFLGGIWHAPMRMGPRVVIRVLIEAARDGLGLLAMCAAVGIILAVVNMTGIGLAFSKLVLAVGGDDLFMALLATMAASLVLGTGLPTTPAYLLLAFTVVPALTQLGLSVITAHLFIFYFGIMSAITPP
;
A
#
# COMPACT_ATOMS: atom_id res chain seq x y z
N MET A 1 -35.12 2.82 5.10
CA MET A 1 -33.85 2.47 4.42
C MET A 1 -34.14 1.87 3.06
N GLU A 2 -35.03 0.87 2.96
CA GLU A 2 -35.49 0.24 1.71
C GLU A 2 -36.08 1.22 0.66
N ALA A 3 -36.83 2.24 1.10
CA ALA A 3 -37.40 3.26 0.21
C ALA A 3 -36.40 4.32 -0.30
N ALA A 4 -35.23 4.43 0.34
CA ALA A 4 -34.16 5.34 -0.10
C ALA A 4 -33.27 4.65 -1.15
N ASP A 5 -32.95 3.37 -0.96
CA ASP A 5 -32.27 2.54 -1.96
C ASP A 5 -33.11 2.34 -3.23
N ALA A 6 -34.44 2.18 -3.10
CA ALA A 6 -35.33 2.07 -4.24
C ALA A 6 -35.42 3.36 -5.08
N ARG A 7 -35.20 4.54 -4.47
CA ARG A 7 -35.10 5.82 -5.19
C ARG A 7 -33.74 6.01 -5.84
N ALA A 8 -32.66 5.57 -5.20
CA ALA A 8 -31.31 5.61 -5.76
C ALA A 8 -31.15 4.68 -6.98
N ALA A 9 -31.80 3.51 -6.96
CA ALA A 9 -31.81 2.59 -8.11
C ALA A 9 -32.59 3.13 -9.32
N ALA A 10 -33.52 4.08 -9.11
CA ALA A 10 -34.36 4.65 -10.17
C ALA A 10 -33.72 5.83 -10.93
N GLU A 11 -32.59 6.36 -10.45
CA GLU A 11 -31.86 7.49 -11.06
C GLU A 11 -30.57 7.07 -11.80
N LEU A 12 -30.26 5.78 -11.85
CA LEU A 12 -29.08 5.31 -12.57
C LEU A 12 -29.29 5.50 -14.08
N PRO A 13 -28.39 6.20 -14.80
CA PRO A 13 -28.48 6.31 -16.25
C PRO A 13 -28.47 4.91 -16.86
N PRO A 14 -29.19 4.67 -17.97
CA PRO A 14 -29.24 3.36 -18.60
C PRO A 14 -27.84 2.93 -19.00
N VAL A 15 -27.39 1.79 -18.47
CA VAL A 15 -26.07 1.22 -18.75
C VAL A 15 -26.03 0.81 -20.22
N ASP A 16 -25.21 1.49 -21.02
CA ASP A 16 -25.01 1.12 -22.41
C ASP A 16 -24.07 -0.09 -22.52
N ARG A 17 -24.12 -0.81 -23.65
CA ARG A 17 -23.18 -1.89 -23.95
C ARG A 17 -21.72 -1.43 -23.84
N GLY A 18 -21.45 -0.15 -24.13
CA GLY A 18 -20.11 0.40 -23.98
C GLY A 18 -19.62 0.49 -22.53
N ASP A 19 -20.51 0.84 -21.60
CA ASP A 19 -20.18 0.91 -20.16
C ASP A 19 -19.89 -0.48 -19.59
N VAL A 20 -20.60 -1.50 -20.09
CA VAL A 20 -20.35 -2.90 -19.72
C VAL A 20 -18.97 -3.37 -20.18
N ILE A 21 -18.57 -3.05 -21.42
CA ILE A 21 -17.25 -3.41 -21.95
C ILE A 21 -16.15 -2.70 -21.17
N GLN A 22 -16.37 -1.43 -20.81
CA GLN A 22 -15.46 -0.67 -19.97
C GLN A 22 -15.31 -1.29 -18.58
N GLY A 23 -16.43 -1.60 -17.92
CA GLY A 23 -16.44 -2.26 -16.62
C GLY A 23 -15.74 -3.62 -16.67
N LEU A 24 -16.01 -4.44 -17.69
CA LEU A 24 -15.35 -5.75 -17.89
C LEU A 24 -13.85 -5.61 -18.09
N THR A 25 -13.39 -4.61 -18.84
CA THR A 25 -11.95 -4.40 -19.08
C THR A 25 -11.22 -4.02 -17.78
N VAL A 26 -11.81 -3.14 -16.97
CA VAL A 26 -11.25 -2.74 -15.67
C VAL A 26 -11.28 -3.91 -14.68
N ALA A 27 -12.38 -4.67 -14.65
CA ALA A 27 -12.47 -5.88 -13.84
C ALA A 27 -11.46 -6.94 -14.27
N ALA A 28 -11.22 -7.10 -15.57
CA ALA A 28 -10.22 -8.01 -16.11
C ALA A 28 -8.80 -7.57 -15.72
N SER A 29 -8.48 -6.27 -15.73
CA SER A 29 -7.17 -5.81 -15.25
C SER A 29 -6.99 -6.02 -13.76
N ALA A 30 -7.99 -5.70 -12.94
CA ALA A 30 -7.94 -5.90 -11.50
C ALA A 30 -7.82 -7.39 -11.14
N GLY A 31 -8.66 -8.24 -11.74
CA GLY A 31 -8.60 -9.69 -11.59
C GLY A 31 -7.28 -10.28 -12.08
N GLY A 32 -6.74 -9.77 -13.19
CA GLY A 32 -5.44 -10.17 -13.73
C GLY A 32 -4.27 -9.85 -12.78
N ILE A 33 -4.29 -8.66 -12.15
CA ILE A 33 -3.30 -8.30 -11.13
C ILE A 33 -3.36 -9.28 -9.96
N VAL A 34 -4.56 -9.55 -9.43
CA VAL A 34 -4.75 -10.47 -8.30
C VAL A 34 -4.31 -11.89 -8.66
N ALA A 35 -4.66 -12.38 -9.85
CA ALA A 35 -4.27 -13.71 -10.32
C ALA A 35 -2.75 -13.84 -10.47
N LEU A 36 -2.09 -12.83 -11.06
CA LEU A 36 -0.64 -12.83 -11.22
C LEU A 36 0.08 -12.82 -9.87
N LEU A 37 -0.40 -12.01 -8.92
CA LEU A 37 0.12 -12.01 -7.55
C LEU A 37 -0.08 -13.37 -6.85
N ALA A 38 -1.26 -13.97 -7.00
CA ALA A 38 -1.56 -15.29 -6.42
C ALA A 38 -0.68 -16.40 -7.02
N SER A 39 -0.30 -16.28 -8.29
CA SER A 39 0.64 -17.20 -8.96
C SER A 39 2.13 -16.92 -8.65
N GLY A 40 2.43 -15.92 -7.81
CA GLY A 40 3.78 -15.64 -7.32
C GLY A 40 4.61 -14.68 -8.18
N TYR A 41 4.02 -13.98 -9.14
CA TYR A 41 4.73 -12.92 -9.87
C TYR A 41 4.96 -11.68 -9.00
N SER A 42 5.97 -10.89 -9.37
CA SER A 42 6.25 -9.65 -8.67
C SER A 42 5.12 -8.62 -8.83
N PRO A 43 4.88 -7.76 -7.82
CA PRO A 43 3.86 -6.71 -7.93
C PRO A 43 4.07 -5.76 -9.11
N ALA A 44 5.32 -5.43 -9.43
CA ALA A 44 5.65 -4.58 -10.57
C ALA A 44 5.22 -5.23 -11.90
N TYR A 45 5.46 -6.53 -12.05
CA TYR A 45 5.04 -7.26 -13.24
C TYR A 45 3.51 -7.35 -13.33
N ALA A 46 2.82 -7.64 -12.23
CA ALA A 46 1.37 -7.70 -12.19
C ALA A 46 0.72 -6.37 -12.60
N CYS A 47 1.23 -5.24 -12.09
CA CYS A 47 0.77 -3.90 -12.49
C CYS A 47 1.03 -3.62 -13.97
N LEU A 48 2.20 -3.99 -14.51
CA LEU A 48 2.52 -3.82 -15.92
C LEU A 48 1.53 -4.62 -16.81
N ALA A 49 1.23 -5.86 -16.43
CA ALA A 49 0.24 -6.67 -17.11
C ALA A 49 -1.17 -6.05 -17.03
N GLY A 50 -1.57 -5.50 -15.88
CA GLY A 50 -2.83 -4.77 -15.73
C GLY A 50 -2.94 -3.56 -16.64
N ILE A 51 -1.88 -2.75 -16.74
CA ILE A 51 -1.79 -1.61 -17.67
C ILE A 51 -1.92 -2.11 -19.12
N ALA A 52 -1.26 -3.22 -19.47
CA ALA A 52 -1.36 -3.81 -20.79
C ALA A 52 -2.79 -4.27 -21.10
N VAL A 53 -3.50 -4.88 -20.14
CA VAL A 53 -4.91 -5.28 -20.31
C VAL A 53 -5.81 -4.07 -20.59
N ILE A 54 -5.64 -2.97 -19.84
CA ILE A 54 -6.41 -1.74 -20.08
C ILE A 54 -6.08 -1.16 -21.46
N PHE A 55 -4.79 -1.11 -21.82
CA PHE A 55 -4.34 -0.57 -23.11
C PHE A 55 -4.88 -1.39 -24.29
N LEU A 56 -4.85 -2.73 -24.18
CA LEU A 56 -5.38 -3.64 -25.20
C LEU A 56 -6.91 -3.58 -25.30
N GLY A 57 -7.62 -3.51 -24.17
CA GLY A 57 -9.08 -3.32 -24.16
C GLY A 57 -9.50 -2.00 -24.82
N GLY A 58 -8.66 -0.97 -24.68
CA GLY A 58 -8.80 0.30 -25.38
C GLY A 58 -8.76 0.20 -26.91
N ILE A 59 -8.11 -0.81 -27.49
CA ILE A 59 -8.05 -0.98 -28.95
C ILE A 59 -9.43 -1.33 -29.53
N TRP A 60 -10.20 -2.13 -28.80
CA TRP A 60 -11.53 -2.63 -29.19
C TRP A 60 -12.66 -1.70 -28.79
N HIS A 61 -12.47 -0.86 -27.77
CA HIS A 61 -13.50 0.06 -27.30
C HIS A 61 -13.13 1.52 -27.61
N ALA A 62 -13.81 2.14 -28.59
CA ALA A 62 -13.48 3.49 -29.07
C ALA A 62 -13.39 4.57 -27.96
N PRO A 63 -14.25 4.57 -26.92
CA PRO A 63 -14.13 5.48 -25.78
C PRO A 63 -12.85 5.33 -24.94
N MET A 64 -12.24 4.13 -24.96
CA MET A 64 -11.05 3.79 -24.16
C MET A 64 -9.75 3.86 -24.97
N ARG A 65 -9.82 4.29 -26.24
CA ARG A 65 -8.65 4.38 -27.12
C ARG A 65 -7.67 5.45 -26.64
N MET A 66 -6.46 5.01 -26.32
CA MET A 66 -5.36 5.91 -25.99
C MET A 66 -4.52 6.21 -27.24
N GLY A 67 -4.68 7.42 -27.79
CA GLY A 67 -3.76 7.91 -28.83
C GLY A 67 -2.36 8.20 -28.27
N PRO A 68 -1.32 8.34 -29.11
CA PRO A 68 0.07 8.57 -28.66
C PRO A 68 0.23 9.78 -27.74
N ARG A 69 -0.53 10.86 -28.01
CA ARG A 69 -0.56 12.07 -27.18
C ARG A 69 -1.14 11.82 -25.79
N VAL A 70 -2.15 10.95 -25.69
CA VAL A 70 -2.78 10.57 -24.41
C VAL A 70 -1.82 9.70 -23.61
N VAL A 71 -1.16 8.73 -24.25
CA VAL A 71 -0.14 7.88 -23.60
C VAL A 71 0.97 8.73 -23.00
N ILE A 72 1.53 9.67 -23.77
CA ILE A 72 2.57 10.58 -23.27
C ILE A 72 2.06 11.41 -22.09
N ARG A 73 0.82 11.92 -22.17
CA ARG A 73 0.21 12.69 -21.09
C ARG A 73 0.07 11.87 -19.81
N VAL A 74 -0.45 10.65 -19.91
CA VAL A 74 -0.62 9.73 -18.77
C VAL A 74 0.74 9.37 -18.15
N LEU A 75 1.78 9.16 -18.96
CA LEU A 75 3.13 8.93 -18.44
C LEU A 75 3.69 10.15 -17.70
N ILE A 76 3.46 11.37 -18.20
CA ILE A 76 3.86 12.61 -17.52
C ILE A 76 3.12 12.78 -16.20
N GLU A 77 1.81 12.48 -16.19
CA GLU A 77 0.96 12.56 -15.00
C GLU A 77 1.38 11.53 -13.95
N ALA A 78 1.57 10.27 -14.34
CA ALA A 78 2.11 9.21 -13.48
C ALA A 78 3.50 9.56 -12.91
N ALA A 79 4.37 10.17 -13.72
CA ALA A 79 5.67 10.63 -13.25
C ALA A 79 5.54 11.76 -12.21
N ARG A 80 4.62 12.72 -12.42
CA ARG A 80 4.37 13.82 -11.48
C ARG A 80 3.80 13.33 -10.15
N ASP A 81 2.85 12.41 -10.19
CA ASP A 81 2.29 11.79 -8.98
C ASP A 81 3.36 11.02 -8.20
N GLY A 82 4.27 10.36 -8.93
CA GLY A 82 5.43 9.66 -8.36
C GLY A 82 6.48 10.57 -7.70
N LEU A 83 6.58 11.85 -8.09
CA LEU A 83 7.58 12.77 -7.52
C LEU A 83 7.35 13.02 -6.02
N GLY A 84 6.10 13.13 -5.59
CA GLY A 84 5.76 13.32 -4.18
C GLY A 84 6.23 12.13 -3.33
N LEU A 85 5.92 10.91 -3.79
CA LEU A 85 6.37 9.69 -3.14
C LEU A 85 7.90 9.59 -3.12
N LEU A 86 8.57 9.94 -4.24
CA LEU A 86 10.03 9.90 -4.34
C LEU A 86 10.69 10.84 -3.33
N ALA A 87 10.21 12.07 -3.19
CA ALA A 87 10.75 13.05 -2.24
C ALA A 87 10.58 12.57 -0.79
N MET A 88 9.42 11.99 -0.46
CA MET A 88 9.15 11.42 0.86
C MET A 88 10.04 10.21 1.15
N CYS A 89 10.22 9.30 0.19
CA CYS A 89 11.14 8.16 0.33
C CYS A 89 12.59 8.62 0.48
N ALA A 90 13.02 9.68 -0.21
CA ALA A 90 14.35 10.26 -0.06
C ALA A 90 14.55 10.82 1.36
N ALA A 91 13.58 11.57 1.89
CA ALA A 91 13.62 12.08 3.25
C ALA A 91 13.66 10.96 4.30
N VAL A 92 12.82 9.92 4.15
CA VAL A 92 12.86 8.74 5.02
C VAL A 92 14.19 7.99 4.90
N GLY A 93 14.78 7.91 3.71
CA GLY A 93 16.11 7.33 3.54
C GLY A 93 17.19 8.02 4.38
N ILE A 94 17.15 9.36 4.46
CA ILE A 94 18.06 10.14 5.33
C ILE A 94 17.78 9.82 6.81
N ILE A 95 16.52 9.77 7.21
CA ILE A 95 16.12 9.40 8.58
C ILE A 95 16.65 8.01 8.93
N LEU A 96 16.43 7.02 8.06
CA LEU A 96 16.91 5.66 8.25
C LEU A 96 18.45 5.59 8.36
N ALA A 97 19.17 6.37 7.55
CA ALA A 97 20.63 6.44 7.63
C ALA A 97 21.09 6.98 9.00
N VAL A 98 20.47 8.07 9.49
CA VAL A 98 20.80 8.65 10.80
C VAL A 98 20.42 7.69 11.93
N VAL A 99 19.24 7.06 11.89
CA VAL A 99 18.79 6.09 12.91
C VAL A 99 19.71 4.87 12.94
N ASN A 100 20.21 4.43 11.78
CA ASN A 100 21.18 3.35 11.69
C ASN A 100 22.53 3.74 12.30
N MET A 101 23.08 4.90 11.94
CA MET A 101 24.38 5.37 12.44
C MET A 101 24.37 5.66 13.95
N THR A 102 23.25 6.15 14.48
CA THR A 102 23.08 6.45 15.91
C THR A 102 22.76 5.21 16.74
N GLY A 103 22.39 4.09 16.10
CA GLY A 103 21.94 2.88 16.79
C GLY A 103 20.59 3.02 17.49
N ILE A 104 19.83 4.08 17.20
CA ILE A 104 18.50 4.33 17.81
C ILE A 104 17.54 3.18 17.49
N GLY A 105 17.61 2.59 16.29
CA GLY A 105 16.76 1.44 15.94
C GLY A 105 16.99 0.22 16.85
N LEU A 106 18.25 -0.06 17.19
CA LEU A 106 18.63 -1.09 18.15
C LEU A 106 18.20 -0.74 19.58
N ALA A 107 18.35 0.53 19.98
CA ALA A 107 17.90 1.00 21.29
C ALA A 107 16.37 0.89 21.43
N PHE A 108 15.62 1.22 20.38
CA PHE A 108 14.17 1.08 20.34
C PHE A 108 13.75 -0.38 20.42
N SER A 109 14.46 -1.26 19.70
CA SER A 109 14.22 -2.69 19.80
C SER A 109 14.43 -3.21 21.23
N LYS A 110 15.49 -2.77 21.91
CA LYS A 110 15.73 -3.09 23.33
C LYS A 110 14.66 -2.53 24.27
N LEU A 111 14.16 -1.33 24.01
CA LEU A 111 13.09 -0.72 24.81
C LEU A 111 11.80 -1.55 24.72
N VAL A 112 11.42 -1.97 23.52
CA VAL A 112 10.28 -2.88 23.30
C VAL A 112 10.46 -4.17 24.07
N LEU A 113 11.64 -4.81 23.98
CA LEU A 113 11.95 -6.03 24.71
C LEU A 113 11.93 -5.82 26.23
N ALA A 114 12.40 -4.67 26.71
CA ALA A 114 12.38 -4.34 28.14
C ALA A 114 10.96 -4.13 28.68
N VAL A 115 10.05 -3.59 27.86
CA VAL A 115 8.63 -3.42 28.22
C VAL A 115 7.87 -4.74 28.10
N GLY A 116 8.18 -5.57 27.10
CA GLY A 116 7.54 -6.86 26.87
C GLY A 116 8.01 -7.98 27.81
N GLY A 117 9.25 -7.91 28.30
CA GLY A 117 9.87 -8.99 29.08
C GLY A 117 9.93 -10.30 28.27
N ASP A 118 9.62 -11.42 28.93
CA ASP A 118 9.49 -12.75 28.31
C ASP A 118 8.10 -13.00 27.69
N ASP A 119 7.15 -12.06 27.84
CA ASP A 119 5.79 -12.21 27.34
C ASP A 119 5.65 -11.61 25.93
N LEU A 120 5.56 -12.50 24.94
CA LEU A 120 5.32 -12.16 23.55
C LEU A 120 4.08 -11.26 23.37
N PHE A 121 3.04 -11.47 24.17
CA PHE A 121 1.81 -10.68 24.07
C PHE A 121 2.03 -9.23 24.48
N MET A 122 2.74 -8.97 25.59
CA MET A 122 3.08 -7.61 26.01
C MET A 122 4.01 -6.92 24.99
N ALA A 123 4.98 -7.66 24.45
CA ALA A 123 5.84 -7.12 23.41
C ALA A 123 5.07 -6.74 22.13
N LEU A 124 4.10 -7.55 21.71
CA LEU A 124 3.22 -7.24 20.58
C LEU A 124 2.37 -6.00 20.87
N LEU A 125 1.89 -5.82 22.10
CA LEU A 125 1.13 -4.63 22.48
C LEU A 125 2.01 -3.36 22.46
N ALA A 126 3.24 -3.44 22.97
CA ALA A 126 4.19 -2.33 22.96
C ALA A 126 4.62 -1.95 21.53
N THR A 127 4.90 -2.94 20.68
CA THR A 127 5.22 -2.72 19.27
C THR A 127 4.04 -2.21 18.47
N MET A 128 2.82 -2.63 18.78
CA MET A 128 1.60 -2.05 18.22
C MET A 128 1.51 -0.56 18.54
N ALA A 129 1.62 -0.19 19.81
CA ALA A 129 1.57 1.22 20.22
C ALA A 129 2.68 2.05 19.55
N ALA A 130 3.91 1.52 19.52
CA ALA A 130 5.01 2.14 18.80
C ALA A 130 4.72 2.31 17.30
N SER A 131 4.14 1.28 16.67
CA SER A 131 3.83 1.30 15.23
C SER A 131 2.75 2.32 14.90
N LEU A 132 1.75 2.47 15.78
CA LEU A 132 0.73 3.51 15.65
C LEU A 132 1.35 4.90 15.76
N VAL A 133 2.12 5.17 16.81
CA VAL A 133 2.72 6.49 17.06
C VAL A 133 3.69 6.88 15.94
N LEU A 134 4.63 6.00 15.61
CA LEU A 134 5.65 6.24 14.58
C LEU A 134 5.06 6.32 13.17
N GLY A 135 3.92 5.66 12.93
CA GLY A 135 3.23 5.67 11.65
C GLY A 135 2.31 6.86 11.44
N THR A 136 2.04 7.68 12.46
CA THR A 136 1.18 8.86 12.32
C THR A 136 1.87 9.96 11.49
N GLY A 137 1.12 10.61 10.58
CA GLY A 137 1.63 11.75 9.80
C GLY A 137 2.54 11.41 8.61
N LEU A 138 2.76 10.12 8.32
CA LEU A 138 3.53 9.64 7.16
C LEU A 138 2.62 8.91 6.16
N PRO A 139 2.87 9.00 4.85
CA PRO A 139 2.26 8.09 3.88
C PRO A 139 2.65 6.64 4.15
N THR A 140 1.82 5.70 3.71
CA THR A 140 1.95 4.27 4.03
C THR A 140 3.33 3.69 3.69
N THR A 141 3.87 4.00 2.52
CA THR A 141 5.18 3.49 2.07
C THR A 141 6.34 3.96 2.96
N PRO A 142 6.55 5.27 3.19
CA PRO A 142 7.59 5.76 4.10
C PRO A 142 7.38 5.32 5.56
N ALA A 143 6.14 5.27 6.04
CA ALA A 143 5.82 4.76 7.38
C ALA A 143 6.29 3.31 7.55
N TYR A 144 5.97 2.45 6.59
CA TYR A 144 6.40 1.05 6.59
C TYR A 144 7.93 0.91 6.61
N LEU A 145 8.66 1.70 5.82
CA LEU A 145 10.14 1.66 5.80
C LEU A 145 10.73 1.99 7.17
N LEU A 146 10.19 3.02 7.84
CA LEU A 146 10.62 3.41 9.18
C LEU A 146 10.33 2.31 10.22
N LEU A 147 9.12 1.75 10.19
CA LEU A 147 8.71 0.67 11.10
C LEU A 147 9.49 -0.61 10.86
N ALA A 148 9.70 -0.99 9.60
CA ALA A 148 10.47 -2.17 9.24
C ALA A 148 11.91 -2.10 9.76
N PHE A 149 12.49 -0.90 9.75
CA PHE A 149 13.83 -0.71 10.28
C PHE A 149 13.89 -0.75 11.82
N THR A 150 12.88 -0.19 12.49
CA THR A 150 12.90 0.02 13.95
C THR A 150 12.27 -1.10 14.77
N VAL A 151 11.20 -1.73 14.27
CA VAL A 151 10.34 -2.65 15.02
C VAL A 151 10.57 -4.12 14.64
N VAL A 152 10.80 -4.44 13.36
CA VAL A 152 11.01 -5.82 12.90
C VAL A 152 12.20 -6.51 13.60
N PRO A 153 13.34 -5.84 13.85
CA PRO A 153 14.45 -6.47 14.57
C PRO A 153 14.08 -6.90 16.01
N ALA A 154 13.20 -6.16 16.70
CA ALA A 154 12.69 -6.57 18.02
C ALA A 154 11.77 -7.78 17.93
N LEU A 155 10.82 -7.76 17.01
CA LEU A 155 9.85 -8.84 16.84
C LEU A 155 10.52 -10.15 16.44
N THR A 156 11.53 -10.09 15.58
CA THR A 156 12.30 -11.27 15.16
C THR A 156 13.18 -11.84 16.28
N GLN A 157 13.69 -11.00 17.19
CA GLN A 157 14.40 -11.47 18.39
C GLN A 157 13.49 -12.20 19.37
N LEU A 158 12.19 -11.90 19.37
CA LEU A 158 11.16 -12.61 20.15
C LEU A 158 10.70 -13.93 19.51
N GLY A 159 11.36 -14.38 18.45
CA GLY A 159 11.08 -15.65 17.78
C GLY A 159 9.99 -15.59 16.72
N LEU A 160 9.48 -14.40 16.36
CA LEU A 160 8.55 -14.28 15.24
C LEU A 160 9.27 -14.46 13.91
N SER A 161 8.60 -15.13 12.97
CA SER A 161 9.10 -15.21 11.60
C SER A 161 9.19 -13.80 11.00
N VAL A 162 10.18 -13.60 10.12
CA VAL A 162 10.40 -12.31 9.45
C VAL A 162 9.14 -11.83 8.74
N ILE A 163 8.45 -12.73 8.01
CA ILE A 163 7.21 -12.38 7.29
C ILE A 163 6.11 -11.96 8.26
N THR A 164 5.97 -12.64 9.41
CA THR A 164 4.96 -12.33 10.43
C THR A 164 5.24 -10.96 11.03
N ALA A 165 6.50 -10.64 11.35
CA ALA A 165 6.89 -9.35 11.87
C ALA A 165 6.56 -8.22 10.88
N HIS A 166 6.92 -8.38 9.60
CA HIS A 166 6.61 -7.41 8.55
C HIS A 166 5.09 -7.21 8.36
N LEU A 167 4.30 -8.27 8.35
CA LEU A 167 2.84 -8.16 8.20
C LEU A 167 2.20 -7.52 9.44
N PHE A 168 2.70 -7.82 10.63
CA PHE A 168 2.23 -7.22 11.88
C PHE A 168 2.42 -5.70 11.88
N ILE A 169 3.65 -5.24 11.62
CA ILE A 169 3.93 -3.80 11.59
C ILE A 169 3.27 -3.11 10.40
N PHE A 170 3.07 -3.81 9.28
CA PHE A 170 2.39 -3.26 8.11
C PHE A 170 0.91 -3.04 8.41
N TYR A 171 0.26 -3.99 9.09
CA TYR A 171 -1.13 -3.85 9.53
C TYR A 171 -1.29 -2.63 10.45
N PHE A 172 -0.50 -2.54 11.53
CA PHE A 172 -0.63 -1.42 12.46
C PHE A 172 -0.11 -0.09 11.90
N GLY A 173 0.89 -0.12 11.02
CA GLY A 173 1.38 1.06 10.31
C GLY A 173 0.44 1.58 9.22
N ILE A 174 -0.49 0.76 8.72
CA ILE A 174 -1.61 1.26 7.88
C ILE A 174 -2.71 1.81 8.78
N MET A 175 -3.06 1.07 9.84
CA MET A 175 -4.06 1.50 10.82
C MET A 175 -3.67 2.80 11.52
N SER A 176 -2.37 3.13 11.57
CA SER A 176 -1.88 4.40 12.13
C SER A 176 -2.41 5.62 11.40
N ALA A 177 -2.78 5.48 10.12
CA ALA A 177 -3.40 6.56 9.35
C ALA A 177 -4.86 6.82 9.77
N ILE A 178 -5.50 5.86 10.43
CA ILE A 178 -6.87 5.98 10.99
C ILE A 178 -6.80 6.51 12.41
N THR A 179 -5.75 6.17 13.17
CA THR A 179 -5.53 6.73 14.49
C THR A 179 -5.08 8.19 14.40
N PRO A 180 -5.65 9.11 15.20
CA PRO A 180 -5.25 10.51 15.18
C PRO A 180 -3.75 10.71 15.40
N PRO A 181 -3.18 11.67 14.67
CA PRO A 181 -2.68 12.93 15.21
C PRO A 181 -3.67 14.08 14.96
#